data_AF-A0AAD9IUS1-F1
#
_entry.id   AF-A0AAD9IUS1-F1
#
_cell.length_a   1.000
_cell.length_b   1.000
_cell.length_c   1.000
_cell.angle_alpha   90.00
_cell.angle_beta   90.00
_cell.angle_gamma   90.00
#
_symmetry.space_group_name_H-M   'P 1'
#
loop_
_entity.id
_entity.type
_entity.pdbx_description
1 polymer ?
#
loop_
_entity_poly.entity_id
_entity_poly.type
_entity_poly.pdbx_seq_one_letter_code
_entity_poly.pdbx_strand_id
1 'polypeptide(L)'
;MRRFDGSVNFTREWEDYKNGFGNLTEEFWIGNEIMHKITTEDGRYLLRVELTSYEGDFIYAEYSNFWIGHESDNYRLHLTGYLQNSTAGDSFGKHNNIMFGTPSRDHDNSDYSSSVKYGASWWFSGCHAVFLTGELGETECTHFGKGIT
;
A
#
# COMPACT_ATOMS: atom_id res chain seq x y z
N MET A 1 6.72 -1.03 5.25
CA MET A 1 7.12 0.10 4.40
C MET A 1 7.37 1.31 5.28
N ARG A 2 8.17 2.28 4.84
CA ARG A 2 8.32 3.57 5.52
C ARG A 2 8.43 4.69 4.49
N ARG A 3 7.76 5.81 4.75
CA ARG A 3 7.71 7.05 3.95
C ARG A 3 7.79 8.22 4.93
N PHE A 4 8.60 9.25 4.65
CA PHE A 4 8.70 10.45 5.49
C PHE A 4 9.35 11.66 4.80
N ASP A 5 10.15 11.49 3.74
CA ASP A 5 10.91 12.61 3.13
C ASP A 5 10.88 12.65 1.60
N GLY A 6 10.33 11.63 0.93
CA GLY A 6 10.26 11.59 -0.53
C GLY A 6 11.60 11.31 -1.23
N SER A 7 12.64 10.93 -0.48
CA SER A 7 13.96 10.60 -1.03
C SER A 7 13.95 9.37 -1.93
N VAL A 8 12.97 8.48 -1.75
CA VAL A 8 12.84 7.25 -2.54
C VAL A 8 11.66 7.36 -3.49
N ASN A 9 11.91 7.07 -4.77
CA ASN A 9 10.87 6.96 -5.79
C ASN A 9 10.08 5.64 -5.61
N PHE A 10 8.76 5.74 -5.47
CA PHE A 10 7.82 4.61 -5.35
C PHE A 10 7.04 4.29 -6.64
N THR A 11 7.18 5.09 -7.69
CA THR A 11 6.73 4.76 -9.05
C THR A 11 7.73 3.76 -9.63
N ARG A 12 7.46 2.49 -9.36
CA ARG A 12 8.35 1.36 -9.63
C ARG A 12 7.60 0.21 -10.29
N GLU A 13 8.37 -0.68 -10.92
CA GLU A 13 7.81 -1.81 -11.67
C GLU A 13 7.56 -3.04 -10.79
N TRP A 14 6.92 -4.07 -11.35
CA TRP A 14 6.60 -5.32 -10.64
C TRP A 14 7.80 -5.91 -9.90
N GLU A 15 8.94 -5.99 -10.58
CA GLU A 15 10.14 -6.65 -10.05
C GLU A 15 10.74 -5.88 -8.86
N ASP A 16 10.62 -4.56 -8.84
CA ASP A 16 11.03 -3.74 -7.71
C ASP A 16 10.13 -4.02 -6.49
N TYR A 17 8.81 -4.04 -6.68
CA TYR A 17 7.85 -4.32 -5.60
C TYR A 17 7.94 -5.76 -5.10
N LYS A 18 8.25 -6.71 -5.99
CA LYS A 18 8.52 -8.10 -5.66
C LYS A 18 9.71 -8.24 -4.71
N ASN A 19 10.85 -7.67 -5.08
CA ASN A 19 12.12 -7.85 -4.38
C ASN A 19 12.34 -6.85 -3.24
N GLY A 20 11.63 -5.74 -3.26
CA GLY A 20 11.84 -4.62 -2.33
C GLY A 20 12.84 -3.61 -2.85
N PHE A 21 12.76 -2.39 -2.32
CA PHE A 21 13.61 -1.27 -2.70
C PHE A 21 13.71 -0.25 -1.57
N GLY A 22 14.68 0.65 -1.69
CA GLY A 22 14.98 1.67 -0.68
C GLY A 22 15.94 1.16 0.39
N ASN A 23 15.94 1.82 1.54
CA ASN A 23 16.86 1.53 2.63
C ASN A 23 16.08 1.40 3.95
N LEU A 24 16.35 0.35 4.72
CA LEU A 24 15.68 0.05 5.99
C LEU A 24 15.87 1.16 7.05
N THR A 25 16.93 1.97 6.93
CA THR A 25 17.15 3.14 7.80
C THR A 25 16.45 4.41 7.30
N GLU A 26 15.95 4.39 6.07
CA GLU A 26 15.31 5.52 5.37
C GLU A 26 13.92 5.08 4.86
N GLU A 27 13.52 5.49 3.66
CA GLU A 27 12.29 5.05 3.02
C GLU A 27 12.50 3.72 2.31
N PHE A 28 11.51 2.82 2.42
CA PHE A 28 11.62 1.51 1.79
C PHE A 28 10.26 0.83 1.57
N TRP A 29 10.25 -0.06 0.57
CA TRP A 29 9.31 -1.15 0.45
C TRP A 29 10.04 -2.46 0.71
N ILE A 30 9.54 -3.29 1.63
CA ILE A 30 10.27 -4.49 2.08
C ILE A 30 10.34 -5.59 1.02
N GLY A 31 9.47 -5.55 0.01
CA GLY A 31 9.34 -6.59 -1.00
C GLY A 31 8.17 -7.52 -0.71
N ASN A 32 7.37 -7.78 -1.74
CA ASN A 32 6.17 -8.62 -1.64
C ASN A 32 6.53 -10.08 -1.35
N GLU A 33 7.66 -10.58 -1.84
CA GLU A 33 8.14 -11.93 -1.51
C GLU A 33 8.45 -12.09 -0.02
N ILE A 34 9.11 -11.07 0.55
CA ILE A 34 9.44 -11.06 1.98
C ILE A 34 8.17 -10.91 2.81
N MET A 35 7.27 -10.00 2.41
CA MET A 35 6.00 -9.79 3.11
C MET A 35 5.09 -11.03 3.06
N HIS A 36 5.01 -11.73 1.93
CA HIS A 36 4.27 -12.98 1.80
C HIS A 36 4.82 -14.04 2.76
N LYS A 37 6.15 -14.27 2.74
CA LYS A 37 6.80 -15.24 3.63
C LYS A 37 6.52 -14.94 5.10
N ILE A 38 6.75 -13.69 5.54
CA ILE A 38 6.54 -13.31 6.94
C ILE A 38 5.08 -13.46 7.35
N THR A 39 4.13 -13.09 6.49
CA THR A 39 2.71 -13.03 6.89
C THR A 39 1.96 -14.36 6.74
N THR A 40 2.58 -15.36 6.11
CA THR A 40 2.04 -16.71 5.98
C THR A 40 2.74 -17.75 6.84
N GLU A 41 3.85 -17.37 7.48
CA GLU A 41 4.51 -18.19 8.50
C GLU A 41 3.59 -18.34 9.74
N ASP A 42 3.70 -19.44 10.48
CA ASP A 42 2.72 -19.88 11.49
C ASP A 42 2.21 -18.75 12.41
N GLY A 43 0.97 -18.29 12.18
CA GLY A 43 0.34 -17.30 13.06
C GLY A 43 -0.74 -16.45 12.39
N ARG A 44 -1.24 -15.48 13.17
CA ARG A 44 -2.04 -14.36 12.69
C ARG A 44 -1.24 -13.10 12.94
N TYR A 45 -0.99 -12.32 11.90
CA TYR A 45 -0.25 -11.07 12.01
C TYR A 45 -1.21 -9.90 12.08
N LEU A 46 -0.92 -8.99 13.02
CA LEU A 46 -1.59 -7.70 13.11
C LEU A 46 -0.91 -6.74 12.13
N LEU A 47 -1.71 -6.02 11.34
CA LEU A 47 -1.24 -4.87 10.58
C LEU A 47 -1.57 -3.59 11.35
N ARG A 48 -0.57 -2.72 11.49
CA ARG A 48 -0.75 -1.34 11.96
C ARG A 48 -0.24 -0.39 10.88
N VAL A 49 -1.12 0.52 10.46
CA VAL A 49 -0.78 1.63 9.56
C VAL A 49 -0.74 2.89 10.39
N GLU A 50 0.38 3.60 10.36
CA GLU A 50 0.59 4.85 11.09
C GLU A 50 0.78 5.99 10.09
N LEU A 51 0.12 7.11 10.36
CA LEU A 51 0.17 8.31 9.53
C LEU A 51 0.40 9.52 10.45
N THR A 52 1.33 10.37 10.05
CA THR A 52 1.60 11.65 10.70
C THR A 52 1.43 12.75 9.66
N SER A 53 0.53 13.70 9.92
CA SER A 53 0.35 14.87 9.04
C SER A 53 1.55 15.82 9.15
N TYR A 54 1.67 16.75 8.20
CA TYR A 54 2.67 17.83 8.27
C TYR A 54 2.51 18.72 9.51
N GLU A 55 1.28 18.84 10.02
CA GLU A 55 0.96 19.61 11.24
C GLU A 55 1.29 18.82 12.53
N GLY A 56 1.69 17.55 12.40
CA GLY A 56 2.08 16.68 13.50
C GLY A 56 0.95 15.83 14.07
N ASP A 57 -0.24 15.85 13.45
CA ASP A 57 -1.35 15.00 13.87
C ASP A 57 -1.04 13.53 13.57
N PHE A 58 -1.16 12.69 14.59
CA PHE A 58 -0.90 11.26 14.49
C PHE A 58 -2.20 10.48 14.49
N ILE A 59 -2.40 9.66 13.45
CA ILE A 59 -3.51 8.72 13.36
C ILE A 59 -3.01 7.31 13.02
N TYR A 60 -3.78 6.30 13.40
CA TYR A 60 -3.44 4.91 13.10
C TYR A 60 -4.67 4.05 12.83
N ALA A 61 -4.49 3.02 12.01
CA ALA A 61 -5.46 1.96 11.77
C ALA A 61 -4.83 0.59 12.04
N GLU A 62 -5.54 -0.27 12.77
CA GLU A 62 -5.11 -1.63 13.10
C GLU A 62 -6.09 -2.68 12.57
N TYR A 63 -5.55 -3.79 12.09
CA TYR A 63 -6.29 -4.96 11.62
C TYR A 63 -5.71 -6.21 12.26
N SER A 64 -6.57 -6.99 12.93
CA SER A 64 -6.16 -8.18 13.71
C SER A 64 -5.61 -9.33 12.88
N ASN A 65 -5.83 -9.32 11.56
CA ASN A 65 -5.42 -10.40 10.68
C ASN A 65 -5.08 -9.85 9.29
N PHE A 66 -3.80 -9.96 8.93
CA PHE A 66 -3.22 -9.48 7.70
C PHE A 66 -2.27 -10.52 7.11
N TRP A 67 -2.43 -10.77 5.81
CA TRP A 67 -1.43 -11.47 5.00
C TRP A 67 -1.60 -11.13 3.53
N ILE A 68 -0.59 -11.47 2.73
CA ILE A 68 -0.65 -11.35 1.27
C ILE A 68 -0.43 -12.70 0.62
N GLY A 69 -1.12 -12.95 -0.50
CA GLY A 69 -1.02 -14.18 -1.28
C GLY A 69 0.37 -14.39 -1.89
N HIS A 70 0.56 -15.58 -2.47
CA HIS A 70 1.76 -15.89 -3.24
C HIS A 70 1.81 -15.06 -4.55
N GLU A 71 2.97 -14.99 -5.21
CA GLU A 71 3.13 -14.31 -6.50
C GLU A 71 2.14 -14.82 -7.56
N SER A 72 1.82 -16.12 -7.54
CA SER A 72 0.86 -16.74 -8.46
C SER A 72 -0.58 -16.25 -8.28
N ASP A 73 -0.91 -15.67 -7.12
CA ASP A 73 -2.18 -14.95 -6.87
C ASP A 73 -1.92 -13.44 -6.76
N ASN A 74 -0.83 -12.98 -7.39
CA ASN A 74 -0.44 -11.58 -7.49
C ASN A 74 -0.43 -10.85 -6.14
N TYR A 75 0.07 -11.51 -5.10
CA TYR A 75 0.16 -10.92 -3.76
C TYR A 75 -1.16 -10.36 -3.24
N ARG A 76 -2.28 -11.05 -3.54
CA ARG A 76 -3.62 -10.65 -3.11
C ARG A 76 -3.67 -10.28 -1.63
N LEU A 77 -4.26 -9.14 -1.32
CA LEU A 77 -4.42 -8.67 0.04
C LEU A 77 -5.49 -9.47 0.78
N HIS A 78 -5.16 -9.93 1.98
CA HIS A 78 -6.12 -10.45 2.94
C HIS A 78 -6.04 -9.64 4.22
N LEU A 79 -7.11 -8.91 4.52
CA LEU A 79 -7.17 -7.95 5.60
C LEU A 79 -8.53 -8.02 6.29
N THR A 80 -8.54 -8.35 7.59
CA THR A 80 -9.78 -8.50 8.37
C THR A 80 -9.62 -8.07 9.83
N GLY A 81 -10.75 -7.80 10.48
CA GLY A 81 -10.80 -7.47 11.90
C GLY A 81 -10.18 -6.12 12.23
N TYR A 82 -10.67 -5.07 11.56
CA TYR A 82 -10.38 -3.68 11.91
C TYR A 82 -10.69 -3.44 13.41
N LEU A 83 -9.75 -2.83 14.13
CA LEU A 83 -9.87 -2.64 15.57
C LEU A 83 -10.48 -1.27 15.91
N GLN A 84 -11.46 -1.28 16.82
CA GLN A 84 -12.23 -0.09 17.21
C GLN A 84 -11.43 0.98 17.96
N ASN A 85 -10.25 0.65 18.48
CA ASN A 85 -9.33 1.62 19.11
C ASN A 85 -8.54 2.44 18.08
N SER A 86 -8.56 2.07 16.80
CA SER A 86 -7.97 2.83 15.70
C SER A 86 -8.48 4.26 15.67
N THR A 87 -7.60 5.23 15.41
CA THR A 87 -7.96 6.66 15.31
C THR A 87 -8.17 7.11 13.86
N ALA A 88 -7.60 6.40 12.89
CA ALA A 88 -7.90 6.56 11.47
C ALA A 88 -9.11 5.71 11.06
N GLY A 89 -9.94 6.21 10.15
CA GLY A 89 -11.06 5.44 9.60
C GLY A 89 -10.62 4.20 8.80
N ASP A 90 -11.52 3.22 8.66
CA ASP A 90 -11.27 1.98 7.89
C ASP A 90 -11.32 2.24 6.37
N SER A 91 -10.26 2.85 5.86
CA SER A 91 -10.06 3.05 4.42
C SER A 91 -9.40 1.86 3.74
N PHE A 92 -8.53 1.12 4.45
CA PHE A 92 -7.75 0.04 3.84
C PHE A 92 -8.55 -1.27 3.74
N GLY A 93 -9.57 -1.48 4.59
CA GLY A 93 -10.47 -2.64 4.51
C GLY A 93 -11.16 -2.81 3.16
N LYS A 94 -11.39 -1.72 2.42
CA LYS A 94 -11.98 -1.76 1.06
C LYS A 94 -11.10 -2.42 0.00
N HIS A 95 -9.80 -2.56 0.29
CA HIS A 95 -8.83 -3.19 -0.59
C HIS A 95 -8.68 -4.70 -0.30
N ASN A 96 -9.39 -5.23 0.68
CA ASN A 96 -9.37 -6.66 0.98
C ASN A 96 -9.78 -7.50 -0.24
N ASN A 97 -9.09 -8.63 -0.44
CA ASN A 97 -9.27 -9.58 -1.53
C ASN A 97 -8.91 -9.05 -2.94
N ILE A 98 -8.26 -7.89 -3.03
CA ILE A 98 -7.78 -7.31 -4.30
C ILE A 98 -6.35 -7.78 -4.58
N MET A 99 -6.02 -7.96 -5.86
CA MET A 99 -4.66 -8.31 -6.31
C MET A 99 -3.74 -7.08 -6.29
N PHE A 100 -2.44 -7.29 -6.07
CA PHE A 100 -1.47 -6.20 -6.20
C PHE A 100 -1.25 -5.86 -7.68
N GLY A 101 -1.25 -4.58 -8.03
CA GLY A 101 -1.01 -4.12 -9.39
C GLY A 101 0.14 -3.11 -9.46
N THR A 102 0.92 -3.16 -10.54
CA THR A 102 1.93 -2.14 -10.92
C THR A 102 1.61 -1.56 -12.29
N PRO A 103 2.16 -0.39 -12.67
CA PRO A 103 1.92 0.18 -14.00
C PRO A 103 2.25 -0.77 -15.17
N SER A 104 3.23 -1.66 -15.02
CA SER A 104 3.60 -2.69 -16.02
C SER A 104 2.75 -3.96 -16.01
N ARG A 105 2.06 -4.27 -14.92
CA ARG A 105 1.36 -5.56 -14.75
C ARG A 105 -0.04 -5.29 -14.23
N ASP A 106 -0.91 -4.95 -15.17
CA ASP A 106 -2.32 -4.70 -14.93
C ASP A 106 -3.12 -6.00 -15.07
N HIS A 107 -3.85 -6.37 -14.02
CA HIS A 107 -4.81 -7.49 -14.05
C HIS A 107 -6.25 -7.01 -13.79
N ASP A 108 -6.45 -5.70 -13.76
CA ASP A 108 -7.75 -5.10 -13.60
C ASP A 108 -8.42 -5.15 -14.98
N ASN A 109 -9.43 -6.00 -15.12
CA ASN A 109 -10.14 -6.27 -16.38
C ASN A 109 -11.04 -5.09 -16.81
N SER A 110 -10.52 -3.86 -16.74
CA SER A 110 -11.18 -2.61 -17.07
C SER A 110 -10.23 -1.74 -17.88
N ASP A 111 -10.74 -1.07 -18.92
CA ASP A 111 -10.01 -0.16 -19.84
C ASP A 111 -9.26 1.03 -19.18
N TYR A 112 -9.10 1.02 -17.85
CA TYR A 112 -8.43 2.02 -17.02
C TYR A 112 -7.71 1.35 -15.84
N SER A 113 -6.48 0.87 -16.05
CA SER A 113 -5.62 0.42 -14.95
C SER A 113 -5.46 1.55 -13.92
N SER A 114 -5.87 1.32 -12.68
CA SER A 114 -5.69 2.31 -11.61
C SER A 114 -4.21 2.57 -11.35
N SER A 115 -3.36 1.55 -11.46
CA SER A 115 -1.91 1.69 -11.32
C SER A 115 -1.31 2.60 -12.39
N VAL A 116 -1.75 2.49 -13.65
CA VAL A 116 -1.33 3.40 -14.72
C VAL A 116 -1.88 4.80 -14.50
N LYS A 117 -3.16 4.92 -14.11
CA LYS A 117 -3.83 6.20 -13.88
C LYS A 117 -3.16 7.02 -12.77
N TYR A 118 -2.77 6.35 -11.69
CA TYR A 118 -2.20 6.99 -10.50
C TYR A 118 -0.66 7.00 -10.51
N GLY A 119 -0.01 6.29 -11.44
CA GLY A 119 1.45 6.19 -11.47
C GLY A 119 2.02 5.52 -10.22
N ALA A 120 1.24 4.62 -9.61
CA ALA A 120 1.52 4.03 -8.31
C ALA A 120 1.18 2.53 -8.34
N SER A 121 1.69 1.80 -7.35
CA SER A 121 1.46 0.36 -7.22
C SER A 121 0.74 0.06 -5.93
N TRP A 122 -0.39 -0.63 -5.98
CA TRP A 122 -1.22 -0.88 -4.82
C TRP A 122 -2.22 -2.01 -5.10
N TRP A 123 -3.01 -2.37 -4.09
CA TRP A 123 -4.21 -3.19 -4.22
C TRP A 123 -5.39 -2.34 -4.67
N PHE A 124 -5.36 -1.78 -5.88
CA PHE A 124 -6.39 -0.82 -6.31
C PHE A 124 -7.76 -1.46 -6.50
N SER A 125 -8.78 -0.89 -5.86
CA SER A 125 -10.17 -1.22 -6.19
C SER A 125 -10.71 -0.14 -7.13
N GLY A 126 -11.50 -0.52 -8.14
CA GLY A 126 -12.04 0.40 -9.14
C GLY A 126 -12.91 1.55 -8.59
N CYS A 127 -13.22 1.55 -7.29
CA CYS A 127 -14.04 2.59 -6.65
C CYS A 127 -13.28 3.43 -5.60
N HIS A 128 -12.05 3.08 -5.21
CA HIS A 128 -11.36 3.73 -4.08
C HIS A 128 -9.85 3.85 -4.30
N ALA A 129 -9.35 5.09 -4.20
CA ALA A 129 -7.94 5.43 -4.34
C ALA A 129 -7.37 5.89 -2.98
N VAL A 130 -7.21 4.97 -2.04
CA VAL A 130 -6.35 5.18 -0.86
C VAL A 130 -5.12 4.31 -1.03
N PHE A 131 -3.96 4.94 -1.14
CA PHE A 131 -2.70 4.26 -1.41
C PHE A 131 -1.53 5.01 -0.78
N LEU A 132 -0.57 4.27 -0.24
CA LEU A 132 0.60 4.81 0.48
C LEU A 132 1.87 4.81 -0.39
N THR A 133 1.71 4.49 -1.68
CA THR A 133 2.80 4.36 -2.66
C THR A 133 2.80 5.52 -3.66
N GLY A 134 1.98 6.55 -3.42
CA GLY A 134 1.96 7.77 -4.21
C GLY A 134 3.25 8.59 -4.06
N GLU A 135 3.36 9.58 -4.93
CA GLU A 135 4.40 10.60 -4.87
C GLU A 135 4.24 11.46 -3.60
N LEU A 136 5.35 11.88 -3.00
CA LEU A 136 5.37 12.76 -1.82
C LEU A 136 5.65 14.20 -2.28
N GLY A 137 4.74 15.15 -1.98
CA GLY A 137 4.79 16.57 -2.40
C GLY A 137 3.88 16.87 -3.61
N GLU A 138 3.19 18.01 -3.79
CA GLU A 138 3.24 19.36 -3.20
C GLU A 138 1.87 19.81 -2.61
N THR A 139 1.89 20.81 -1.72
CA THR A 139 0.76 21.50 -1.06
C THR A 139 -0.17 22.29 -1.97
N GLU A 140 -0.25 21.98 -3.26
CA GLU A 140 -1.31 22.52 -4.12
C GLU A 140 -2.23 21.39 -4.58
N CYS A 141 -3.48 21.45 -4.14
CA CYS A 141 -4.61 20.66 -4.61
C CYS A 141 -4.86 20.90 -6.12
N THR A 142 -3.95 20.50 -6.99
CA THR A 142 -4.11 20.57 -8.45
C THR A 142 -4.24 19.17 -9.07
N HIS A 143 -3.96 18.11 -8.32
CA HIS A 143 -4.03 16.73 -8.79
C HIS A 143 -4.79 15.83 -7.81
N PHE A 144 -6.09 15.67 -8.03
CA PHE A 144 -6.92 14.74 -7.26
C PHE A 144 -6.33 13.31 -7.31
N GLY A 145 -5.90 12.82 -6.16
CA GLY A 145 -5.59 11.40 -5.92
C GLY A 145 -4.22 10.92 -6.40
N LYS A 146 -3.15 11.72 -6.32
CA LYS A 146 -1.78 11.29 -6.71
C LYS A 146 -0.75 11.16 -5.57
N GLY A 147 -1.08 11.51 -4.34
CA GLY A 147 -0.09 11.58 -3.25
C GLY A 147 -0.60 11.11 -1.90
N ILE A 148 0.35 10.89 -0.99
CA ILE A 148 0.09 10.73 0.44
C ILE A 148 0.04 12.13 1.03
N THR A 149 -1.12 12.54 1.53
CA THR A 149 -1.35 13.83 2.20
C THR A 149 -1.71 13.62 3.65
#